data_AF-A0A7Y2INW5-F1
#
_entry.id   AF-A0A7Y2INW5-F1
#
_cell.length_a   1.000
_cell.length_b   1.000
_cell.length_c   1.000
_cell.angle_alpha   90.00
_cell.angle_beta   90.00
_cell.angle_gamma   90.00
#
_symmetry.space_group_name_H-M   'P 1'
#
loop_
_entity.id
_entity.type
_entity.pdbx_description
1 polymer ?
#
loop_
_entity_poly.entity_id
_entity_poly.type
_entity_poly.pdbx_seq_one_letter_code
_entity_poly.pdbx_strand_id
1 'polypeptide(L)'
;MVEGDLPLEWEGKVIAGVRFAEVASALDRMITQVETELGGSLQELERGGKQAAVRMLEERGAFELRKSIENVADAMGVSRITIYNYLGAIRDSA
;
A
#
# COMPACT_ATOMS: atom_id res chain seq x y z
N MET A 1 -29.88 2.12 4.95
CA MET A 1 -28.50 2.41 4.50
C MET A 1 -27.57 1.77 5.50
N VAL A 2 -26.63 0.96 5.03
CA VAL A 2 -25.60 0.34 5.88
C VAL A 2 -24.51 1.40 6.11
N GLU A 3 -23.83 1.35 7.25
CA GLU A 3 -22.73 2.25 7.58
C GLU A 3 -21.69 2.29 6.45
N GLY A 4 -21.44 3.49 5.90
CA GLY A 4 -20.45 3.72 4.83
C GLY A 4 -20.99 4.10 3.44
N ASP A 5 -22.30 4.04 3.20
CA ASP A 5 -22.88 4.49 1.92
C ASP A 5 -23.23 6.00 1.98
N LEU A 6 -22.88 6.76 0.93
CA LEU A 6 -23.26 8.17 0.81
C LEU A 6 -24.64 8.30 0.15
N PRO A 7 -25.59 9.04 0.74
CA PRO A 7 -26.92 9.21 0.15
C PRO A 7 -26.85 10.09 -1.10
N LEU A 8 -27.40 9.58 -2.20
CA LEU A 8 -27.68 10.35 -3.41
C LEU A 8 -29.10 10.89 -3.34
N GLU A 9 -29.24 12.22 -3.31
CA GLU A 9 -30.52 12.90 -3.23
C GLU A 9 -30.90 13.54 -4.57
N TRP A 10 -32.16 13.37 -4.96
CA TRP A 10 -32.79 14.12 -6.04
C TRP A 10 -34.05 14.78 -5.48
N GLU A 11 -34.16 16.10 -5.63
CA GLU A 11 -35.29 16.89 -5.11
C GLU A 11 -35.60 16.63 -3.61
N GLY A 12 -34.55 16.45 -2.80
CA GLY A 12 -34.68 16.19 -1.36
C GLY A 12 -35.17 14.78 -1.01
N LYS A 13 -35.24 13.85 -1.98
CA LYS A 13 -35.51 12.44 -1.75
C LYS A 13 -34.25 11.61 -2.02
N VAL A 14 -33.87 10.78 -1.06
CA VAL A 14 -32.79 9.79 -1.25
C VAL A 14 -33.24 8.76 -2.28
N ILE A 15 -32.52 8.69 -3.41
CA ILE A 15 -32.83 7.78 -4.52
C ILE A 15 -31.87 6.58 -4.59
N ALA A 16 -30.65 6.71 -4.04
CA ALA A 16 -29.67 5.64 -3.99
C ALA A 16 -28.63 5.87 -2.89
N GLY A 17 -27.88 4.82 -2.52
CA GLY A 17 -26.62 4.94 -1.78
C GLY A 17 -25.46 4.72 -2.74
N VAL A 18 -24.51 5.66 -2.82
CA VAL A 18 -23.29 5.52 -3.61
C VAL A 18 -22.17 5.06 -2.69
N ARG A 19 -21.55 3.94 -3.06
CA ARG A 19 -20.27 3.53 -2.52
C ARG A 19 -19.20 3.98 -3.51
N PHE A 20 -18.32 4.87 -3.09
CA PHE A 20 -17.07 5.04 -3.81
C PHE A 20 -16.31 3.72 -3.66
N ALA A 21 -16.07 3.03 -4.77
CA ALA A 21 -14.98 2.08 -4.78
C ALA A 21 -13.74 2.88 -4.41
N GLU A 22 -13.11 2.59 -3.26
CA GLU A 22 -11.77 3.09 -3.03
C GLU A 22 -10.93 2.55 -4.18
N VAL A 23 -10.67 3.41 -5.16
CA VAL A 23 -9.77 3.08 -6.24
C VAL A 23 -8.42 2.95 -5.55
N ALA A 24 -8.01 1.70 -5.29
CA ALA A 24 -6.74 1.39 -4.65
C ALA A 24 -5.65 2.25 -5.32
N SER A 25 -4.87 2.95 -4.49
CA SER A 25 -3.81 3.81 -5.00
C SER A 25 -2.83 2.96 -5.82
N ALA A 26 -2.06 3.61 -6.70
CA ALA A 26 -1.04 2.89 -7.47
C ALA A 26 -0.10 2.09 -6.54
N LEU A 27 0.20 2.63 -5.36
CA LEU A 27 0.99 1.98 -4.33
C LEU A 27 0.31 0.74 -3.75
N ASP A 28 -0.97 0.84 -3.40
CA ASP A 28 -1.71 -0.29 -2.79
C ASP A 28 -1.78 -1.48 -3.74
N ARG A 29 -1.91 -1.21 -5.05
CA ARG A 29 -1.85 -2.26 -6.08
C ARG A 29 -0.46 -2.90 -6.16
N MET A 30 0.61 -2.11 -6.10
CA MET A 30 1.97 -2.64 -6.08
C MET A 30 2.23 -3.49 -4.83
N ILE A 31 1.77 -3.05 -3.66
CA ILE A 31 1.85 -3.81 -2.40
C ILE A 31 1.12 -5.14 -2.55
N THR A 32 -0.14 -5.12 -2.99
CA THR A 32 -0.95 -6.33 -3.18
C THR A 32 -0.27 -7.33 -4.13
N GLN A 33 0.35 -6.83 -5.20
CA GLN A 33 1.06 -7.67 -6.16
C GLN A 33 2.33 -8.29 -5.55
N VAL A 34 3.09 -7.54 -4.75
CA VAL A 34 4.26 -8.07 -4.03
C VAL A 34 3.84 -9.11 -2.98
N GLU A 35 2.80 -8.84 -2.20
CA GLU A 35 2.25 -9.81 -1.22
C GLU A 35 1.81 -11.11 -1.90
N THR A 36 1.18 -11.01 -3.07
CA THR A 36 0.77 -12.16 -3.86
C THR A 36 1.98 -12.99 -4.32
N GLU A 37 3.04 -12.34 -4.81
CA GLU A 37 4.26 -13.04 -5.24
C GLU A 37 5.05 -13.65 -4.08
N LEU A 38 5.04 -13.01 -2.90
CA LEU A 38 5.72 -13.50 -1.70
C LEU A 38 4.87 -14.49 -0.89
N GLY A 39 3.60 -14.66 -1.26
CA GLY A 39 2.69 -15.64 -0.66
C GLY A 39 2.16 -15.27 0.73
N GLY A 40 2.20 -14.00 1.11
CA GLY A 40 1.77 -13.56 2.44
C GLY A 40 1.82 -12.04 2.62
N SER A 41 1.26 -11.56 3.73
CA SER A 41 1.26 -10.12 4.02
C SER A 41 2.67 -9.60 4.31
N LEU A 42 2.95 -8.38 3.88
CA LEU A 42 4.22 -7.70 4.14
C LEU A 42 4.57 -7.64 5.63
N GLN A 43 3.55 -7.59 6.50
CA GLN A 43 3.74 -7.51 7.95
C GLN A 43 4.33 -8.79 8.54
N GLU A 44 3.91 -9.94 8.03
CA GLU A 44 4.23 -11.28 8.53
C GLU A 44 5.57 -11.83 8.00
N LEU A 45 6.13 -11.18 6.98
CA LEU A 45 7.42 -11.58 6.41
C LEU A 45 8.53 -11.47 7.44
N GLU A 46 9.44 -12.44 7.43
CA GLU A 46 10.71 -12.30 8.14
C GLU A 46 11.57 -11.20 7.51
N ARG A 47 12.64 -10.79 8.21
CA ARG A 47 13.51 -9.68 7.79
C ARG A 47 14.00 -9.80 6.33
N GLY A 48 14.39 -11.00 5.90
CA GLY A 48 14.82 -11.25 4.52
C GLY A 48 13.69 -11.04 3.50
N GLY A 49 12.47 -11.47 3.83
CA GLY A 49 11.27 -11.24 3.02
C GLY A 49 10.90 -9.77 2.95
N LYS A 50 10.96 -9.03 4.06
CA LYS A 50 10.74 -7.58 4.08
C LYS A 50 11.74 -6.83 3.18
N GLN A 51 13.01 -7.23 3.20
CA GLN A 51 14.04 -6.66 2.32
C GLN A 51 13.78 -6.98 0.84
N ALA A 52 13.37 -8.21 0.52
CA ALA A 52 12.98 -8.59 -0.84
C ALA A 52 11.76 -7.79 -1.31
N ALA A 53 10.74 -7.64 -0.46
CA ALA A 53 9.57 -6.83 -0.75
C ALA A 53 9.91 -5.37 -1.05
N VAL A 54 10.76 -4.72 -0.23
CA VAL A 54 11.21 -3.34 -0.49
C VAL A 54 11.94 -3.24 -1.83
N ARG A 55 12.77 -4.23 -2.18
CA ARG A 55 13.45 -4.25 -3.49
C ARG A 55 12.45 -4.32 -4.64
N MET A 56 11.49 -5.23 -4.59
CA MET A 56 10.45 -5.38 -5.62
C MET A 56 9.60 -4.11 -5.76
N LEU A 57 9.33 -3.42 -4.65
CA LEU A 57 8.62 -2.14 -4.66
C LEU A 57 9.47 -1.02 -5.29
N GLU A 58 10.76 -0.92 -4.98
CA GLU A 58 11.69 0.03 -5.61
C GLU A 58 11.80 -0.20 -7.12
N GLU A 59 11.95 -1.46 -7.56
CA GLU A 59 12.01 -1.84 -8.98
C GLU A 59 10.73 -1.46 -9.75
N ARG A 60 9.59 -1.38 -9.07
CA ARG A 60 8.30 -0.96 -9.64
C ARG A 60 8.06 0.55 -9.56
N GLY A 61 9.01 1.33 -9.04
CA GLY A 61 8.88 2.77 -8.86
C GLY A 61 7.93 3.16 -7.73
N ALA A 62 7.63 2.26 -6.79
CA ALA A 62 6.70 2.53 -5.69
C ALA A 62 7.14 3.74 -4.84
N PHE A 63 8.45 3.93 -4.67
CA PHE A 63 8.99 5.00 -3.83
C PHE A 63 9.04 6.37 -4.51
N GLU A 64 8.71 6.47 -5.79
CA GLU A 64 8.46 7.75 -6.48
C GLU A 64 7.10 8.36 -6.10
N LEU A 65 6.18 7.54 -5.58
CA LEU A 65 4.86 7.99 -5.18
C LEU A 65 4.89 8.80 -3.87
N ARG A 66 4.00 9.78 -3.79
CA ARG A 66 3.84 10.61 -2.58
C ARG A 66 3.45 9.73 -1.39
N LYS A 67 4.11 9.95 -0.25
CA LYS A 67 3.91 9.20 1.01
C LYS A 67 4.24 7.70 0.93
N SER A 68 4.91 7.23 -0.13
CA SER A 68 5.28 5.83 -0.30
C SER A 68 5.98 5.23 0.93
N ILE A 69 6.94 5.95 1.50
CA ILE A 69 7.69 5.49 2.69
C ILE A 69 6.80 5.31 3.92
N GLU A 70 5.84 6.23 4.13
CA GLU A 70 4.88 6.14 5.24
C GLU A 70 3.97 4.93 5.05
N ASN A 71 3.34 4.82 3.89
CA ASN A 71 2.39 3.76 3.60
C ASN A 71 3.03 2.36 3.60
N VAL A 72 4.25 2.22 3.05
CA VAL A 72 4.97 0.94 3.05
C VAL A 72 5.44 0.57 4.46
N ALA A 73 5.87 1.55 5.26
CA ALA A 73 6.23 1.32 6.65
C ALA A 73 5.03 0.80 7.46
N ASP A 74 3.86 1.42 7.27
CA ASP A 74 2.61 1.01 7.91
C ASP A 74 2.21 -0.42 7.47
N ALA A 75 2.24 -0.71 6.17
CA ALA A 75 1.91 -2.04 5.62
C ALA A 75 2.88 -3.14 6.12
N MET A 76 4.17 -2.82 6.30
CA MET A 76 5.17 -3.75 6.83
C MET A 76 5.17 -3.85 8.36
N GLY A 77 4.48 -2.96 9.07
CA GLY A 77 4.54 -2.85 10.53
C GLY A 77 5.95 -2.49 11.03
N VAL A 78 6.65 -1.60 10.33
CA VAL A 78 8.02 -1.16 10.68
C VAL A 78 8.12 0.36 10.71
N SER A 79 9.23 0.90 11.20
CA SER A 79 9.46 2.34 11.19
C SER A 79 9.85 2.84 9.79
N ARG A 80 9.61 4.13 9.50
CA ARG A 80 10.12 4.78 8.29
C ARG A 80 11.65 4.68 8.18
N ILE A 81 12.36 4.79 9.31
CA ILE A 81 13.82 4.61 9.38
C ILE A 81 14.22 3.22 8.88
N THR A 82 13.44 2.18 9.21
CA THR A 82 13.68 0.82 8.72
C THR A 82 13.57 0.74 7.20
N ILE A 83 12.59 1.42 6.59
CA ILE A 83 12.45 1.49 5.13
C ILE A 83 13.64 2.21 4.49
N TYR A 84 14.07 3.36 5.04
CA TYR A 84 15.27 4.05 4.56
C TYR A 84 16.52 3.16 4.63
N ASN A 85 16.69 2.39 5.71
CA ASN A 85 17.81 1.46 5.84
C ASN A 85 17.77 0.36 4.78
N TYR A 86 16.60 -0.19 4.47
CA TYR A 86 16.46 -1.18 3.40
C TYR A 86 16.79 -0.58 2.03
N LEU A 87 16.27 0.61 1.72
CA LEU A 87 16.58 1.31 0.47
C LEU A 87 18.07 1.63 0.33
N GLY A 88 18.72 2.08 1.41
CA GLY A 88 20.17 2.30 1.43
C GLY A 88 20.93 1.03 1.10
N ALA A 89 20.61 -0.08 1.79
CA ALA A 89 21.26 -1.36 1.54
C ALA A 89 21.05 -1.89 0.10
N ILE A 90 19.91 -1.62 -0.51
CA ILE A 90 19.63 -2.00 -1.91
C ILE A 90 20.48 -1.17 -2.88
N ARG A 91 20.55 0.15 -2.69
CA ARG A 91 21.29 1.08 -3.57
C ARG A 91 22.80 0.88 -3.50
N ASP A 92 23.31 0.50 -2.33
CA ASP A 92 24.74 0.20 -2.14
C ASP A 92 25.15 -1.15 -2.76
N SER A 93 24.18 -2.00 -3.09
CA SER A 93 24.40 -3.34 -3.65
C SER A 93 24.20 -3.41 -5.17
N ALA A 94 23.87 -2.29 -5.83
CA ALA A 94 23.63 -2.18 -7.28
C ALA A 94 24.84 -1.55 -7.99
#